data_AF-A0A2J6H0Z7-F1
#
_entry.id   AF-A0A2J6H0Z7-F1
#
_cell.length_a   1.000
_cell.length_b   1.000
_cell.length_c   1.000
_cell.angle_alpha   90.00
_cell.angle_beta   90.00
_cell.angle_gamma   90.00
#
_symmetry.space_group_name_H-M   'P 1'
#
loop_
_entity.id
_entity.type
_entity.pdbx_description
1 polymer ?
#
loop_
_entity_poly.entity_id
_entity_poly.type
_entity_poly.pdbx_seq_one_letter_code
_entity_poly.pdbx_strand_id
1 'polypeptide(L)' 'CPFPKKNLDYILNKHFKKENFVLDPFMGTANLGSEVIFRGGFFIGYEIEETFYKLAEENLTKML' A
#
# COMPACT_ATOMS: atom_id res chain seq x y z
N CYS A 1 -3.57 12.20 -5.13
CA CYS A 1 -4.93 11.68 -5.37
C CYS A 1 -4.96 10.22 -4.95
N PRO A 2 -5.39 9.90 -3.72
CA PRO A 2 -5.41 8.52 -3.24
C PRO A 2 -6.40 7.67 -4.07
N PHE A 3 -6.07 6.41 -4.32
CA PHE A 3 -7.00 5.48 -4.97
C PHE A 3 -8.34 5.43 -4.23
N PRO A 4 -9.48 5.38 -4.93
CA PRO A 4 -10.76 5.20 -4.28
C PRO A 4 -10.77 3.90 -3.47
N LYS A 5 -11.02 3.98 -2.16
CA LYS A 5 -10.95 2.84 -1.23
C LYS A 5 -11.76 1.63 -1.72
N LYS A 6 -12.94 1.86 -2.29
CA LYS A 6 -13.80 0.81 -2.85
C LYS A 6 -13.11 -0.04 -3.93
N ASN A 7 -12.27 0.55 -4.77
CA ASN A 7 -11.56 -0.18 -5.83
C ASN A 7 -10.43 -1.02 -5.24
N LEU A 8 -9.69 -0.46 -4.28
CA LEU A 8 -8.65 -1.17 -3.55
C LEU A 8 -9.23 -2.39 -2.81
N ASP A 9 -10.31 -2.19 -2.06
CA ASP A 9 -11.00 -3.25 -1.32
C ASP A 9 -11.50 -4.35 -2.26
N TYR A 10 -12.08 -3.98 -3.42
CA TYR A 10 -12.53 -4.95 -4.42
C TYR A 10 -11.40 -5.84 -4.91
N ILE A 11 -10.25 -5.25 -5.28
CA ILE A 11 -9.09 -5.99 -5.80
C ILE A 11 -8.53 -6.92 -4.73
N LEU A 12 -8.28 -6.39 -3.51
CA LEU A 12 -7.67 -7.17 -2.43
C LEU A 12 -8.60 -8.28 -1.95
N ASN A 13 -9.90 -8.02 -1.79
CA ASN A 13 -10.85 -9.06 -1.39
C ASN A 13 -10.93 -10.22 -2.39
N LYS A 14 -10.70 -9.94 -3.69
CA LYS A 14 -10.81 -10.94 -4.75
C LYS A 14 -9.50 -11.69 -5.03
N HIS A 15 -8.36 -11.03 -4.87
CA HIS A 15 -7.08 -11.53 -5.37
C HIS A 15 -5.99 -11.68 -4.31
N PHE A 16 -6.11 -11.01 -3.16
CA PHE A 16 -5.09 -11.06 -2.13
C PHE A 16 -5.33 -12.21 -1.14
N LYS A 17 -4.24 -12.83 -0.69
CA LYS A 17 -4.19 -13.77 0.43
C LYS A 17 -3.12 -13.32 1.43
N LYS A 18 -3.31 -13.69 2.69
CA LYS A 18 -2.29 -13.49 3.74
C LYS A 18 -0.92 -13.96 3.23
N GLU A 19 0.14 -13.24 3.59
CA GLU A 19 1.54 -13.49 3.20
C GLU A 19 1.85 -13.28 1.71
N ASN A 20 0.92 -12.75 0.90
CA ASN A 20 1.27 -12.30 -0.45
C ASN A 20 2.23 -11.10 -0.42
N PHE A 21 3.12 -11.09 -1.41
CA PHE A 21 3.97 -9.96 -1.74
C PHE A 21 3.28 -9.10 -2.79
N VAL A 22 3.11 -7.82 -2.51
CA VAL A 22 2.50 -6.84 -3.42
C VAL A 22 3.52 -5.75 -3.76
N LEU A 23 3.68 -5.52 -5.06
CA LEU A 23 4.50 -4.44 -5.61
C LEU A 23 3.59 -3.31 -6.09
N ASP A 24 3.88 -2.08 -5.67
CA ASP A 24 3.32 -0.87 -6.26
C ASP A 24 4.44 0.07 -6.74
N PRO A 25 4.73 0.12 -8.05
CA PRO A 25 5.81 0.96 -8.56
C PRO A 25 5.47 2.46 -8.57
N PHE A 26 4.23 2.85 -8.22
CA PHE A 26 3.77 4.24 -8.17
C PHE A 26 2.96 4.47 -6.88
N MET A 27 3.56 4.19 -5.73
CA MET A 27 2.82 4.02 -4.47
C MET A 27 2.15 5.29 -3.96
N GLY A 28 2.61 6.48 -4.37
CA GLY A 28 2.14 7.75 -3.83
C GLY A 28 2.31 7.77 -2.30
N THR A 29 1.20 7.87 -1.57
CA THR A 29 1.17 7.87 -0.10
C THR A 29 1.05 6.47 0.52
N ALA A 30 1.23 5.41 -0.27
CA ALA A 30 1.24 4.00 0.14
C ALA A 30 -0.06 3.45 0.76
N ASN A 31 -1.23 3.96 0.36
CA ASN A 31 -2.52 3.45 0.86
C ASN A 31 -2.74 1.95 0.58
N LEU A 32 -2.32 1.46 -0.60
CA LEU A 32 -2.33 0.03 -0.92
C LEU A 32 -1.41 -0.76 0.02
N GLY A 33 -0.21 -0.26 0.26
CA GLY A 33 0.76 -0.89 1.15
C GLY A 33 0.26 -1.02 2.58
N SER A 34 -0.34 0.04 3.13
CA SER A 34 -0.96 0.00 4.46
C SER A 34 -2.02 -1.09 4.57
N GLU A 35 -2.89 -1.22 3.57
CA GLU A 35 -3.95 -2.25 3.55
C GLU A 35 -3.37 -3.67 3.37
N VAL A 36 -2.31 -3.84 2.57
CA VAL A 36 -1.59 -5.11 2.42
C VAL A 36 -0.97 -5.56 3.73
N ILE A 37 -0.28 -4.67 4.44
CA ILE A 37 0.35 -4.95 5.75
C ILE A 37 -0.74 -5.29 6.77
N PHE A 38 -1.82 -4.51 6.84
CA PHE A 38 -2.96 -4.78 7.73
C PHE A 38 -3.56 -6.18 7.52
N ARG A 39 -3.61 -6.66 6.27
CA ARG A 39 -4.09 -8.00 5.92
C ARG A 39 -3.04 -9.11 6.12
N GLY A 40 -1.88 -8.79 6.67
CA GLY A 40 -0.79 -9.73 6.96
C GLY A 40 0.03 -10.12 5.73
N GLY A 41 0.16 -9.23 4.75
CA GLY A 41 1.04 -9.40 3.59
C GLY A 41 2.34 -8.60 3.70
N PHE A 42 3.12 -8.65 2.62
CA PHE A 42 4.36 -7.91 2.46
C PHE A 42 4.21 -6.90 1.32
N PHE A 43 4.68 -5.68 1.52
CA PHE A 43 4.56 -4.60 0.54
C PHE A 43 5.93 -4.06 0.14
N ILE A 44 6.11 -3.84 -1.16
CA ILE A 44 7.24 -3.10 -1.73
C ILE A 44 6.67 -1.98 -2.58
N GLY A 45 7.09 -0.74 -2.31
CA GLY A 45 6.63 0.43 -3.03
C GLY A 45 7.79 1.26 -3.56
N TYR A 46 7.60 1.89 -4.72
CA TYR A 46 8.49 2.92 -5.24
C TYR A 46 7.73 4.24 -5.37
N GLU A 47 8.39 5.33 -4.99
CA GLU A 47 7.91 6.70 -5.16
C GLU A 47 9.12 7.59 -5.45
N ILE A 48 9.02 8.41 -6.49
CA ILE A 48 10.11 9.28 -6.94
C ILE A 48 10.04 10.66 -6.28
N GLU A 49 8.84 11.10 -5.92
CA GLU A 49 8.61 12.41 -5.32
C GLU A 49 8.87 12.34 -3.81
N GLU A 50 9.94 12.99 -3.35
CA GLU A 50 10.40 12.92 -1.97
C GLU A 50 9.31 13.27 -0.94
N THR A 51 8.44 14.23 -1.27
CA THR A 51 7.33 14.62 -0.39
C THR A 51 6.33 13.48 -0.21
N PHE A 52 5.99 12.76 -1.28
CA PHE A 52 5.09 11.61 -1.19
C PHE A 52 5.77 10.41 -0.56
N TYR A 53 7.05 10.19 -0.85
CA TYR A 53 7.86 9.15 -0.21
C TYR A 53 7.84 9.28 1.32
N LYS A 54 8.11 10.47 1.86
CA LYS A 54 8.09 10.70 3.33
C LYS A 54 6.71 10.42 3.93
N LEU A 55 5.65 10.88 3.26
CA LEU A 55 4.28 10.60 3.71
C LEU A 55 3.95 9.10 3.67
N ALA A 56 4.40 8.38 2.64
CA ALA A 56 4.26 6.93 2.56
C ALA A 56 5.02 6.21 3.67
N GLU A 57 6.26 6.60 3.94
CA GLU A 57 7.09 6.04 5.02
C GLU A 57 6.42 6.22 6.39
N GLU A 58 5.91 7.41 6.69
CA GLU A 58 5.14 7.68 7.91
C GLU A 58 3.88 6.82 8.01
N ASN A 59 3.14 6.63 6.91
CA ASN A 59 1.92 5.82 6.89
C ASN A 59 2.20 4.34 7.09
N LEU A 60 3.28 3.81 6.49
CA LEU A 60 3.68 2.42 6.62
C LEU A 60 4.25 2.13 8.01
N THR A 61 5.03 3.05 8.58
CA THR A 61 5.61 2.90 9.93
C THR A 61 4.53 2.78 11.01
N LYS A 62 3.39 3.46 10.86
CA LYS A 62 2.24 3.35 11.79
C LYS A 62 1.58 1.96 11.78
N MET A 63 1.90 1.11 10.80
CA MET A 63 1.32 -0.24 10.66
C MET A 63 2.22 -1.34 11.25
N LEU A 64 3.44 -1.01 11.68
CA LEU A 64 4.41 -1.90 12.31
C LEU A 64 4.37 -1.76 13.84
#